data_AF-K2E4Z5-F1
#
_entry.id   AF-K2E4Z5-F1
#
_cell.length_a   1.000
_cell.length_b   1.000
_cell.length_c   1.000
_cell.angle_alpha   90.00
_cell.angle_beta   90.00
_cell.angle_gamma   90.00
#
_symmetry.space_group_name_H-M   'P 1'
#
loop_
_entity.id
_entity.type
_entity.pdbx_description
1 polymer ?
#
loop_
_entity_poly.entity_id
_entity_poly.type
_entity_poly.pdbx_seq_one_letter_code
_entity_poly.pdbx_strand_id
1 'polypeptide(L)'
;MDPNQINQNPNPMGVVDPVAPVSDPNAGVPSPMPEPIAPQTPPVMPVEPVASEVPEPVVPEVPEPVAPVVPTPVQEQPVAPVTPTPVVPEGGDMGGGVPPTTPPAGV
;
A
#
# COMPACT_ATOMS: atom_id res chain seq x y z
N MET A 1 -84.05 1.33 82.00
CA MET A 1 -83.18 2.33 81.33
C MET A 1 -84.10 3.16 80.46
N ASP A 2 -84.21 4.47 80.71
CA ASP A 2 -85.01 5.36 79.90
C ASP A 2 -84.20 5.75 78.65
N PRO A 3 -84.57 5.30 77.44
CA PRO A 3 -83.74 5.46 76.23
C PRO A 3 -83.63 6.92 75.75
N ASN A 4 -84.37 7.85 76.35
CA ASN A 4 -84.56 9.20 75.82
C ASN A 4 -83.87 10.32 76.62
N GLN A 5 -82.98 10.01 77.55
CA GLN A 5 -82.16 11.02 78.25
C GLN A 5 -80.79 11.22 77.58
N ILE A 6 -80.80 11.36 76.26
CA ILE A 6 -79.71 11.98 75.51
C ILE A 6 -79.80 13.47 75.83
N ASN A 7 -79.18 13.91 76.92
CA ASN A 7 -78.93 15.31 77.21
C ASN A 7 -77.70 15.70 76.36
N GLN A 8 -77.83 15.88 75.03
CA GLN A 8 -78.16 17.17 74.42
C GLN A 8 -77.43 18.31 75.15
N ASN A 9 -76.10 18.27 75.16
CA ASN A 9 -75.32 19.49 75.20
C ASN A 9 -75.04 19.92 73.76
N PRO A 10 -75.92 20.72 73.12
CA PRO A 10 -75.55 21.38 71.90
C PRO A 10 -74.59 22.49 72.34
N ASN A 11 -73.29 22.27 72.13
CA ASN A 11 -72.38 23.38 71.99
C ASN A 11 -72.20 23.63 70.48
N PRO A 12 -73.16 24.29 69.80
CA PRO A 12 -72.87 24.93 68.53
C PRO A 12 -71.99 26.14 68.88
N MET A 13 -71.08 26.53 67.99
CA MET A 13 -70.19 27.69 68.10
C MET A 13 -68.83 27.40 68.77
N GLY A 14 -67.90 26.93 67.93
CA GLY A 14 -66.72 27.71 67.65
C GLY A 14 -65.58 27.65 68.67
N VAL A 15 -64.73 26.63 68.53
CA VAL A 15 -63.29 26.82 68.74
C VAL A 15 -62.56 26.24 67.53
N VAL A 16 -62.72 26.91 66.38
CA VAL A 16 -61.58 27.02 65.46
C VAL A 16 -60.66 27.99 66.18
N ASP A 17 -59.66 27.48 66.88
CA ASP A 17 -58.56 28.32 67.34
C ASP A 17 -57.98 28.96 66.06
N PRO A 18 -58.11 30.29 65.84
CA PRO A 18 -57.51 30.89 64.69
C PRO A 18 -56.01 30.90 64.97
N VAL A 19 -55.33 29.81 64.64
CA VAL A 19 -53.86 29.78 64.60
C VAL A 19 -53.50 30.87 63.61
N ALA A 20 -53.00 32.00 64.12
CA ALA A 20 -52.57 33.10 63.28
C ALA A 20 -51.61 32.52 62.23
N PRO A 21 -51.70 32.93 60.95
CA PRO A 21 -50.76 32.45 59.95
C PRO A 21 -49.35 32.75 60.45
N VAL A 22 -48.55 31.70 60.61
CA VAL A 22 -47.15 31.86 60.98
C VAL A 22 -46.45 32.47 59.77
N SER A 23 -46.23 33.78 59.83
CA SER A 23 -45.43 34.48 58.82
C SER A 23 -43.98 33.98 58.93
N ASP A 24 -43.44 33.44 57.84
CA ASP A 24 -42.00 33.16 57.75
C ASP A 24 -41.25 34.51 57.87
N PRO A 25 -40.43 34.70 58.91
CA PRO A 25 -39.67 35.95 59.09
C PRO A 25 -38.68 36.21 57.95
N ASN A 26 -38.40 35.22 57.11
CA ASN A 26 -37.50 35.34 55.96
C ASN A 26 -38.24 35.49 54.62
N ALA A 27 -39.57 35.47 54.61
CA ALA A 27 -40.38 35.70 53.42
C ALA A 27 -40.25 37.16 52.97
N GLY A 28 -39.18 37.47 52.25
CA GLY A 28 -38.83 38.82 51.82
C GLY A 28 -37.36 39.16 51.95
N VAL A 29 -36.54 38.26 52.52
CA VAL A 29 -35.08 38.43 52.49
C VAL A 29 -34.60 38.06 51.08
N PRO A 30 -34.13 39.03 50.27
CA PRO A 30 -33.58 38.71 48.97
C PRO A 30 -32.32 37.85 49.16
N SER A 31 -32.19 36.81 48.35
CA SER A 31 -30.93 36.06 48.29
C SER A 31 -29.80 36.98 47.81
N PRO A 32 -28.56 36.81 48.31
CA PRO A 32 -27.43 37.55 47.79
C PRO A 32 -27.29 37.28 46.29
N MET A 33 -27.11 38.35 45.52
CA MET A 33 -26.88 38.24 44.08
C MET A 33 -25.49 37.62 43.84
N PRO A 34 -25.34 36.65 42.94
CA PRO A 34 -24.04 36.11 42.59
C PRO A 34 -23.10 37.21 42.11
N GLU A 35 -21.84 37.17 42.58
CA GLU A 35 -20.83 38.12 42.11
C GLU A 35 -20.53 37.92 40.62
N PRO A 36 -20.28 39.00 39.86
CA PRO A 36 -19.83 38.88 38.47
C PRO A 36 -18.45 38.21 38.41
N ILE A 37 -18.37 37.07 37.72
CA ILE A 37 -17.08 36.42 37.45
C ILE A 37 -16.40 37.18 36.31
N ALA A 38 -15.23 37.78 36.58
CA ALA A 38 -14.43 38.40 35.54
C ALA A 38 -13.91 37.34 34.54
N PRO A 39 -13.85 37.64 33.23
CA PRO A 39 -13.25 36.73 32.26
C PRO A 39 -11.77 36.54 32.59
N GLN A 40 -11.36 35.29 32.79
CA GLN A 40 -9.95 34.94 32.98
C GLN A 40 -9.32 34.63 31.61
N THR A 41 -8.33 35.41 31.21
CA THR A 41 -7.52 35.11 30.03
C THR A 41 -6.52 34.01 30.40
N PRO A 42 -6.47 32.88 29.67
CA PRO A 42 -5.47 31.86 29.93
C PRO A 42 -4.04 32.39 29.67
N PRO A 43 -3.03 31.89 30.39
CA PRO A 43 -1.65 32.27 30.13
C PRO A 43 -1.24 31.82 28.71
N VAL A 44 -0.74 32.76 27.91
CA VAL A 44 -0.11 32.47 26.61
C VAL A 44 1.34 32.08 26.86
N MET A 45 1.68 30.83 26.54
CA MET A 45 3.08 30.41 26.51
C MET A 45 3.70 30.78 25.15
N PRO A 46 4.93 31.31 25.11
CA PRO A 46 5.62 31.55 23.85
C PRO A 46 5.92 30.22 23.16
N VAL A 47 5.53 30.11 21.88
CA VAL A 47 5.93 29.00 21.02
C VAL A 47 7.29 29.34 20.44
N GLU A 48 8.32 28.58 20.77
CA GLU A 48 9.62 28.73 20.13
C GLU A 48 9.52 28.33 18.64
N PRO A 49 10.12 29.11 17.73
CA PRO A 49 10.11 28.75 16.32
C PRO A 49 10.90 27.47 16.10
N VAL A 50 10.25 26.46 15.53
CA VAL A 50 10.93 25.27 15.03
C VAL A 50 11.70 25.69 13.78
N ALA A 51 13.03 25.55 13.81
CA ALA A 51 13.84 25.78 12.63
C ALA A 51 13.46 24.77 11.54
N SER A 52 13.10 25.24 10.35
CA SER A 52 12.93 24.37 9.18
C SER A 52 14.28 23.77 8.81
N GLU A 53 14.39 22.44 8.87
CA GLU A 53 15.57 21.74 8.37
C GLU A 53 15.56 21.80 6.83
N VAL A 54 16.60 22.39 6.25
CA VAL A 54 16.81 22.41 4.80
C VAL A 54 17.60 21.15 4.44
N PRO A 55 17.07 20.24 3.60
CA PRO A 55 17.81 19.07 3.18
C PRO A 55 19.04 19.46 2.35
N GLU A 56 20.14 18.74 2.55
CA GLU A 56 21.38 18.97 1.81
C GLU A 56 21.20 18.71 0.30
N PRO A 57 21.94 19.42 -0.56
CA PRO A 57 21.88 19.21 -2.01
C PRO A 57 22.43 17.82 -2.38
N VAL A 58 21.60 17.02 -3.06
CA VAL A 58 22.01 15.71 -3.60
C VAL A 58 22.78 15.92 -4.90
N VAL A 59 24.04 15.46 -4.93
CA VAL A 59 24.83 15.43 -6.17
C VAL A 59 24.43 14.20 -6.99
N PRO A 60 24.00 14.34 -8.25
CA PRO A 60 23.72 13.20 -9.11
C PRO A 60 24.97 12.38 -9.36
N GLU A 61 24.92 11.06 -9.16
CA GLU A 61 25.99 10.17 -9.60
C GLU A 61 25.98 10.09 -11.13
N VAL A 62 27.12 10.40 -11.75
CA VAL A 62 27.32 10.24 -13.18
C VAL A 62 27.81 8.81 -13.44
N PRO A 63 27.11 8.01 -14.27
CA PRO A 63 27.56 6.67 -14.63
C PRO A 63 28.95 6.70 -15.27
N GLU A 64 29.78 5.71 -14.93
CA GLU A 64 31.10 5.59 -15.52
C GLU A 64 31.02 5.33 -17.05
N PRO A 65 31.96 5.91 -17.83
CA PRO A 65 32.00 5.67 -19.27
C PRO A 65 32.40 4.21 -19.54
N VAL A 66 31.55 3.50 -20.29
CA VAL A 66 31.83 2.13 -20.74
C VAL A 66 32.78 2.17 -21.94
N ALA A 67 33.90 1.45 -21.87
CA ALA A 67 34.83 1.33 -22.97
C ALA A 67 34.20 0.58 -24.17
N PRO A 68 34.47 1.01 -25.42
CA PRO A 68 33.97 0.31 -26.61
C PRO A 68 34.59 -1.08 -26.72
N VAL A 69 33.74 -2.08 -26.94
CA VAL A 69 34.18 -3.46 -27.22
C VAL A 69 34.63 -3.54 -28.67
N VAL A 70 35.92 -3.83 -28.90
CA VAL A 70 36.45 -4.10 -30.24
C VAL A 70 36.20 -5.59 -30.57
N PRO A 71 35.52 -5.92 -31.69
CA PRO A 71 35.35 -7.30 -32.12
C PRO A 71 36.71 -7.94 -32.37
N THR A 72 36.88 -9.19 -31.93
CA THR A 72 38.07 -9.98 -32.26
C THR A 72 38.02 -10.36 -33.73
N PRO A 73 39.10 -10.16 -34.52
CA PRO A 73 39.13 -10.60 -35.91
C PRO A 73 39.07 -12.13 -35.95
N VAL A 74 38.14 -12.66 -36.75
CA VAL A 74 38.07 -14.09 -37.05
C VAL A 74 39.21 -14.41 -38.01
N GLN A 75 40.17 -15.23 -37.58
CA GLN A 75 41.17 -15.76 -38.49
C GLN A 75 40.53 -16.86 -39.32
N GLU A 76 40.39 -16.62 -40.63
CA GLU A 76 40.01 -17.66 -41.58
C GLU A 76 41.13 -18.71 -41.62
N GLN A 77 40.80 -19.96 -41.28
CA GLN A 77 41.75 -21.05 -41.45
C GLN A 77 41.98 -21.30 -42.95
N PRO A 78 43.23 -21.34 -43.42
CA PRO A 78 43.51 -21.69 -44.80
C PRO A 78 43.03 -23.13 -45.08
N VAL A 79 42.20 -23.27 -46.11
CA VAL A 79 41.76 -24.58 -46.60
C VAL A 79 42.99 -25.33 -47.11
N ALA A 80 43.25 -26.52 -46.58
CA ALA A 80 44.37 -27.34 -47.01
C ALA A 80 44.28 -27.63 -48.52
N PRO A 81 45.40 -27.60 -49.26
CA PRO A 81 45.39 -27.91 -50.68
C PRO A 81 44.94 -29.36 -50.89
N VAL A 82 43.87 -29.55 -51.65
CA VAL A 82 43.45 -30.87 -52.12
C VAL A 82 44.43 -31.34 -53.18
N THR A 83 45.17 -32.41 -52.90
CA THR A 83 45.96 -33.11 -53.90
C THR A 83 45.00 -33.91 -54.79
N PRO A 84 44.95 -33.67 -56.12
CA PRO A 84 44.17 -34.52 -57.00
C PRO A 84 44.76 -35.93 -56.98
N THR A 85 43.92 -36.94 -56.75
CA THR A 85 44.29 -38.34 -56.93
C THR A 85 44.64 -38.58 -58.41
N PRO A 86 45.80 -39.17 -58.73
CA PRO A 86 46.13 -39.57 -60.09
C PRO A 86 45.09 -40.58 -60.59
N VAL A 87 44.44 -40.28 -61.72
CA VAL A 87 43.62 -41.28 -62.42
C VAL A 87 44.60 -42.24 -63.10
N VAL A 88 44.63 -43.49 -62.66
CA VAL A 88 45.34 -44.56 -63.37
C VAL A 88 44.52 -44.87 -64.62
N PRO A 89 45.09 -44.78 -65.84
CA PRO A 89 44.38 -45.25 -67.02
C PRO A 89 44.14 -46.75 -66.89
N GLU A 90 42.87 -47.15 -66.96
CA GLU A 90 42.43 -48.54 -66.93
C GLU A 90 43.06 -49.27 -68.12
N GLY A 91 44.09 -50.07 -67.81
CA GLY A 91 44.83 -50.83 -68.79
C GLY A 91 43.96 -51.96 -69.34
N GLY A 92 43.60 -51.84 -70.62
CA GLY A 92 43.52 -52.94 -71.57
C GLY A 92 42.57 -54.09 -71.24
N ASP A 93 41.34 -53.97 -71.74
CA ASP A 93 40.55 -55.14 -72.14
C ASP A 93 41.24 -55.83 -73.33
N MET A 94 42.08 -56.83 -73.06
CA MET A 94 42.48 -57.84 -74.04
C MET A 94 41.61 -59.08 -73.83
N GLY A 95 40.34 -58.96 -74.20
CA GLY A 95 39.40 -60.05 -74.33
C GLY A 95 39.89 -61.10 -75.33
N GLY A 96 39.89 -62.35 -74.87
CA GLY A 96 40.41 -63.53 -75.54
C GLY A 96 39.67 -63.93 -76.82
N GLY A 97 40.36 -64.77 -77.59
CA GLY A 97 40.07 -65.02 -79.00
C GLY A 97 38.93 -65.98 -79.33
N VAL A 98 38.76 -66.13 -80.65
CA VAL A 98 38.15 -67.30 -81.29
C VAL A 98 39.06 -67.76 -82.45
N PRO A 99 39.21 -69.09 -82.66
CA PRO A 99 40.13 -69.70 -83.63
C PRO A 99 39.60 -69.67 -85.08
N PRO A 100 40.39 -70.05 -86.11
CA PRO A 100 40.15 -69.69 -87.51
C PRO A 100 39.12 -70.60 -88.19
N THR A 101 38.33 -70.05 -89.11
CA THR A 101 37.48 -70.83 -90.03
C THR A 101 37.98 -70.68 -91.47
N THR A 102 38.36 -71.81 -92.06
CA THR A 102 38.88 -72.09 -93.41
C THR A 102 37.89 -71.70 -94.55
N PRO A 103 38.35 -71.36 -95.78
CA PRO A 103 37.51 -70.81 -96.86
C PRO A 103 36.89 -71.89 -97.77
N PRO A 104 35.95 -71.51 -98.66
CA PRO A 104 35.99 -72.07 -100.01
C PRO A 104 35.71 -71.08 -101.16
N ALA A 105 36.61 -71.17 -102.15
CA ALA A 105 36.45 -71.27 -103.61
C ALA A 105 35.44 -70.43 -104.42
N GLY A 106 35.97 -69.85 -105.51
CA GLY A 106 35.29 -69.62 -106.80
C GLY A 106 34.45 -68.34 -106.85
N VAL A 107 34.48 -67.52 -107.89
CA VAL A 107 34.66 -67.78 -109.34
C VAL A 107 35.23 -66.52 -110.00
#